data_AF-A0A8J4H6U2-F1
#
_entry.id   AF-A0A8J4H6U2-F1
#
_cell.length_a   1.000
_cell.length_b   1.000
_cell.length_c   1.000
_cell.angle_alpha   90.00
_cell.angle_beta   90.00
_cell.angle_gamma   90.00
#
_symmetry.space_group_name_H-M   'P 1'
#
loop_
_entity.id
_entity.type
_entity.pdbx_description
1 polymer ?
#
loop_
_entity_poly.entity_id
_entity_poly.type
_entity_poly.pdbx_seq_one_letter_code
_entity_poly.pdbx_strand_id
1 'polypeptide(L)'
;MGLTTFNRMRRARAVARLAEEKRLAAERLAAEEAARVAEEEAERLRKEEVERKAAEEAARLEAERQVRAEGKSEDVQQPDFFAPEFHGTQPSSEGVEDTTEQGDAVEEVSFNELRARAKELRIEGYGKMKMDQLAEAVAAASVQAEG
;
A
#
# COMPACT_ATOMS: atom_id res chain seq x y z
N MET A 1 64.81 33.61 18.90
CA MET A 1 64.47 32.43 18.04
C MET A 1 62.97 32.08 18.03
N GLY A 2 62.02 33.02 18.20
CA GLY A 2 60.59 32.67 18.39
C GLY A 2 59.70 32.72 17.15
N LEU A 3 60.01 33.56 16.16
CA LEU A 3 59.07 33.90 15.07
C LEU A 3 58.94 32.79 14.00
N THR A 4 59.99 31.99 13.80
CA THR A 4 60.01 30.90 12.80
C THR A 4 59.21 29.68 13.27
N THR A 5 59.26 29.38 14.56
CA THR A 5 58.51 28.26 15.16
C THR A 5 57.00 28.54 15.18
N PHE A 6 56.60 29.76 15.55
CA PHE A 6 55.19 30.16 15.57
C PHE A 6 54.53 30.08 14.18
N ASN A 7 55.21 30.60 13.15
CA ASN A 7 54.73 30.53 11.78
C ASN A 7 54.61 29.08 11.27
N ARG A 8 55.54 28.20 11.67
CA ARG A 8 55.48 26.77 11.34
C ARG A 8 54.24 26.10 11.96
N MET A 9 53.94 26.37 13.23
CA MET A 9 52.74 25.83 13.89
C MET A 9 51.45 26.33 13.24
N ARG A 10 51.39 27.62 12.88
CA ARG A 10 50.21 28.19 12.22
C ARG A 10 49.96 27.53 10.86
N ARG A 11 51.02 27.32 10.06
CA ARG A 11 50.93 26.60 8.78
C ARG A 11 50.52 25.15 8.98
N ALA A 12 51.11 24.44 9.95
CA ALA A 12 50.73 23.07 10.26
C ALA A 12 49.25 22.93 10.63
N ARG A 13 48.72 23.85 11.45
CA ARG A 13 47.29 23.88 11.80
C ARG A 13 46.38 24.19 10.61
N ALA A 14 46.81 25.07 9.70
CA ALA A 14 46.05 25.38 8.49
C ALA A 14 46.00 24.15 7.56
N VAL A 15 47.12 23.45 7.40
CA VAL A 15 47.17 22.20 6.61
C VAL A 15 46.31 21.12 7.24
N ALA A 16 46.34 20.96 8.58
CA ALA A 16 45.50 20.00 9.28
C ALA A 16 44.00 20.28 9.08
N ARG A 17 43.59 21.55 9.18
CA ARG A 17 42.18 21.95 8.91
C ARG A 17 41.76 21.66 7.48
N LEU A 18 42.59 22.00 6.49
CA LEU A 18 42.31 21.70 5.09
C LEU A 18 42.23 20.18 4.83
N ALA A 19 43.02 19.38 5.55
CA ALA A 19 42.97 17.93 5.44
C ALA A 19 41.68 17.35 6.06
N GLU A 20 41.23 17.87 7.20
CA GLU A 20 39.95 17.49 7.81
C GLU A 20 38.76 17.90 6.95
N GLU A 21 38.74 19.13 6.43
CA GLU A 21 37.69 19.60 5.51
C GLU A 21 37.58 18.71 4.26
N LYS A 22 38.71 18.32 3.67
CA LYS A 22 38.73 17.40 2.52
C LYS A 22 38.19 16.01 2.88
N ARG A 23 38.52 15.50 4.07
CA ARG A 23 37.99 14.21 4.54
C ARG A 23 36.47 14.26 4.72
N LEU A 24 35.99 15.28 5.41
CA LEU A 24 34.55 15.48 5.61
C LEU A 24 33.80 15.69 4.29
N ALA A 25 34.39 16.41 3.33
CA ALA A 25 33.80 16.57 2.01
C ALA A 25 33.73 15.23 1.24
N ALA A 26 34.79 14.43 1.28
CA ALA A 26 34.81 13.11 0.66
C ALA A 26 33.80 12.16 1.30
N GLU A 27 33.67 12.18 2.64
CA GLU A 27 32.70 11.37 3.37
C GLU A 27 31.26 11.75 3.02
N ARG A 28 30.95 13.06 2.96
CA ARG A 28 29.63 13.53 2.54
C ARG A 28 29.28 13.12 1.12
N LEU A 29 30.24 13.22 0.21
CA LEU A 29 30.04 12.84 -1.19
C LEU A 29 29.79 11.34 -1.32
N ALA A 30 30.57 10.52 -0.61
CA ALA A 30 30.36 9.06 -0.57
C ALA A 30 29.00 8.69 0.05
N ALA A 31 28.57 9.38 1.10
CA ALA A 31 27.26 9.16 1.71
C ALA A 31 26.10 9.56 0.78
N GLU A 32 26.22 10.67 0.06
CA GLU A 32 25.22 11.10 -0.93
C GLU A 32 25.12 10.12 -2.09
N GLU A 33 26.25 9.68 -2.64
CA GLU A 33 26.27 8.67 -3.71
C GLU A 33 25.65 7.34 -3.24
N ALA A 34 25.99 6.87 -2.04
CA ALA A 34 25.40 5.66 -1.46
C ALA A 34 23.88 5.80 -1.27
N ALA A 35 23.40 6.97 -0.83
CA ALA A 35 21.98 7.23 -0.68
C ALA A 35 21.24 7.21 -2.01
N ARG A 36 21.79 7.83 -3.07
CA ARG A 36 21.20 7.81 -4.41
C ARG A 36 21.10 6.39 -4.97
N VAL A 37 22.17 5.60 -4.85
CA VAL A 37 22.19 4.21 -5.32
C VAL A 37 21.14 3.37 -4.58
N ALA A 38 21.04 3.52 -3.25
CA ALA A 38 20.05 2.81 -2.46
C ALA A 38 18.60 3.19 -2.85
N GLU A 39 18.34 4.47 -3.14
CA GLU A 39 17.02 4.94 -3.59
C GLU A 39 16.68 4.39 -4.98
N GLU A 40 17.61 4.41 -5.92
CA GLU A 40 17.42 3.87 -7.27
C GLU A 40 17.18 2.35 -7.24
N GLU A 41 17.94 1.59 -6.46
CA GLU A 41 17.72 0.15 -6.28
C GLU A 41 16.36 -0.14 -5.64
N ALA A 42 15.96 0.64 -4.61
CA ALA A 42 14.65 0.49 -3.99
C ALA A 42 13.51 0.77 -4.98
N GLU A 43 13.64 1.77 -5.85
CA GLU A 43 12.66 2.06 -6.88
C GLU A 43 12.56 0.93 -7.92
N ARG A 44 13.71 0.39 -8.36
CA ARG A 44 13.75 -0.75 -9.29
C ARG A 44 13.06 -1.98 -8.71
N LEU A 45 13.36 -2.31 -7.44
CA LEU A 45 12.72 -3.44 -6.75
C LEU A 45 11.20 -3.24 -6.61
N ARG A 46 10.74 -2.01 -6.30
CA ARG A 46 9.30 -1.72 -6.24
C ARG A 46 8.61 -1.92 -7.58
N LYS A 47 9.23 -1.47 -8.68
CA LYS A 47 8.67 -1.67 -10.03
C LYS A 47 8.60 -3.15 -10.38
N GLU A 48 9.66 -3.90 -10.11
CA GLU A 48 9.72 -5.35 -10.37
C GLU A 48 8.69 -6.13 -9.55
N GLU A 49 8.49 -5.80 -8.26
CA GLU A 49 7.47 -6.44 -7.44
C GLU A 49 6.04 -6.15 -7.93
N VAL A 50 5.77 -4.92 -8.39
CA VAL A 50 4.47 -4.56 -8.97
C VAL A 50 4.23 -5.35 -10.25
N GLU A 51 5.22 -5.44 -11.14
CA GLU A 51 5.12 -6.19 -12.39
C GLU A 51 4.90 -7.69 -12.13
N ARG A 52 5.66 -8.28 -11.20
CA ARG A 52 5.49 -9.70 -10.82
C ARG A 52 4.10 -9.97 -10.26
N LYS A 53 3.58 -9.11 -9.36
CA LYS A 53 2.23 -9.26 -8.80
C LYS A 53 1.15 -9.13 -9.87
N ALA A 54 1.30 -8.20 -10.80
CA ALA A 54 0.38 -8.04 -11.93
C ALA A 54 0.37 -9.28 -12.84
N ALA A 55 1.53 -9.85 -13.14
CA ALA A 55 1.63 -11.08 -13.92
C ALA A 55 1.01 -12.29 -13.18
N GLU A 56 1.21 -12.39 -11.87
CA GLU A 56 0.64 -13.47 -11.04
C GLU A 56 -0.89 -13.38 -10.97
N GLU A 57 -1.46 -12.20 -10.76
CA GLU A 57 -2.92 -12.02 -10.77
C GLU A 57 -3.53 -12.30 -12.15
N ALA A 58 -2.87 -11.88 -13.23
CA ALA A 58 -3.32 -12.18 -14.59
C ALA A 58 -3.35 -13.69 -14.86
N ALA A 59 -2.31 -14.41 -14.45
CA ALA A 59 -2.25 -15.88 -14.59
C ALA A 59 -3.32 -16.58 -13.73
N ARG A 60 -3.60 -16.08 -12.52
CA ARG A 60 -4.65 -16.62 -11.66
C ARG A 60 -6.05 -16.41 -12.25
N LEU A 61 -6.33 -15.23 -12.80
CA LEU A 61 -7.58 -14.93 -13.49
C LEU A 61 -7.79 -15.81 -14.73
N GLU A 62 -6.72 -16.09 -15.47
CA GLU A 62 -6.78 -16.95 -16.65
C GLU A 62 -7.04 -18.42 -16.26
N ALA A 63 -6.36 -18.92 -15.23
CA ALA A 63 -6.61 -20.25 -14.68
C ALA A 63 -8.05 -20.39 -14.13
N GLU A 64 -8.56 -19.38 -13.41
CA GLU A 64 -9.94 -19.37 -12.91
C GLU A 64 -10.96 -19.38 -14.05
N ARG A 65 -10.70 -18.64 -15.14
CA ARG A 65 -11.55 -18.66 -16.34
C ARG A 65 -11.56 -20.02 -17.02
N GLN A 66 -10.42 -20.71 -17.10
CA GLN A 66 -10.34 -22.05 -17.66
C GLN A 66 -11.12 -23.05 -16.80
N VAL A 67 -10.93 -23.04 -15.47
CA VAL A 67 -11.70 -23.90 -14.55
C VAL A 67 -13.21 -23.63 -14.66
N ARG A 68 -13.63 -22.37 -14.79
CA ARG A 68 -15.05 -22.02 -14.97
C ARG A 68 -15.60 -22.40 -16.35
N ALA A 69 -14.76 -22.42 -17.38
CA ALA A 69 -15.14 -22.88 -18.71
C ALA A 69 -15.28 -24.41 -18.75
N GLU A 70 -14.41 -25.13 -18.06
CA GLU A 70 -14.41 -26.59 -17.95
C GLU A 70 -15.51 -27.11 -17.00
N GLY A 71 -15.81 -26.40 -15.91
CA GLY A 71 -16.90 -26.74 -14.98
C GLY A 71 -18.31 -26.52 -15.54
N LYS A 72 -18.47 -26.07 -16.79
CA LYS A 72 -19.78 -25.92 -17.45
C LYS A 72 -20.17 -27.12 -18.30
N SER A 73 -19.35 -28.17 -18.39
CA SER A 73 -19.67 -29.38 -19.18
C SER A 73 -20.21 -30.56 -18.38
N GLU A 74 -20.39 -30.47 -17.06
CA GLU A 74 -21.06 -31.53 -16.30
C GLU A 74 -22.58 -31.28 -16.24
N ASP A 75 -23.26 -32.00 -17.14
CA ASP A 75 -24.65 -32.45 -17.06
C ASP A 75 -25.37 -32.15 -15.73
N VAL A 76 -26.12 -31.06 -15.69
CA VAL A 76 -27.33 -31.01 -14.87
C VAL A 76 -28.45 -31.65 -15.68
N GLN A 77 -28.37 -32.97 -15.88
CA GLN A 77 -29.56 -33.77 -16.11
C GLN A 77 -30.34 -33.75 -14.79
N GLN A 78 -31.27 -32.81 -14.65
CA GLN A 78 -32.31 -32.93 -13.63
C GLN A 78 -33.11 -34.19 -13.98
N PRO A 79 -33.10 -35.24 -13.15
CA PRO A 79 -34.09 -36.28 -13.32
C PRO A 79 -35.46 -35.67 -13.01
N ASP A 80 -36.43 -35.93 -13.88
CA ASP A 80 -37.85 -35.67 -13.70
C ASP A 80 -38.36 -36.36 -12.42
N PHE A 81 -38.07 -35.79 -11.26
CA PHE A 81 -38.46 -36.34 -9.98
C PHE A 81 -39.75 -35.65 -9.53
N PHE A 82 -40.86 -36.29 -9.90
CA PHE A 82 -42.11 -36.34 -9.16
C PHE A 82 -42.64 -35.01 -8.62
N ALA A 83 -43.65 -34.46 -9.31
CA ALA A 83 -44.61 -33.57 -8.69
C ALA A 83 -45.50 -34.35 -7.70
N PRO A 84 -45.67 -33.86 -6.46
CA PRO A 84 -46.93 -33.99 -5.77
C PRO A 84 -47.56 -32.60 -5.63
N GLU A 85 -48.83 -32.50 -6.03
CA GLU A 85 -49.67 -31.33 -5.79
C GLU A 85 -49.69 -30.99 -4.30
N PHE A 86 -49.04 -29.89 -3.91
CA PHE A 86 -49.16 -29.33 -2.57
C PHE A 86 -49.98 -28.04 -2.65
N HIS A 87 -51.29 -28.16 -2.44
CA HIS A 87 -52.14 -27.03 -2.12
C HIS A 87 -51.81 -26.58 -0.68
N GLY A 88 -51.26 -25.38 -0.52
CA GLY A 88 -51.08 -24.82 0.82
C GLY A 88 -50.38 -23.47 0.87
N THR A 89 -51.20 -22.41 0.95
CA THR A 89 -50.94 -21.15 1.70
C THR A 89 -49.69 -20.32 1.40
N GLN A 90 -49.91 -19.15 0.78
CA GLN A 90 -49.09 -17.95 0.99
C GLN A 90 -49.05 -17.58 2.48
N PRO A 91 -47.96 -16.97 2.98
CA PRO A 91 -47.93 -15.51 2.98
C PRO A 91 -46.57 -14.85 2.69
N SER A 92 -46.67 -13.70 2.03
CA SER A 92 -45.92 -12.44 2.23
C SER A 92 -44.40 -12.43 2.47
N SER A 93 -43.70 -11.79 1.52
CA SER A 93 -42.63 -10.78 1.62
C SER A 93 -41.73 -10.94 0.39
N GLU A 94 -41.98 -10.33 -0.78
CA GLU A 94 -42.02 -8.90 -1.13
C GLU A 94 -40.73 -8.13 -0.74
N GLY A 95 -39.91 -7.87 -1.76
CA GLY A 95 -38.68 -7.03 -1.82
C GLY A 95 -37.42 -7.76 -1.35
N VAL A 96 -36.47 -8.25 -2.15
CA VAL A 96 -35.79 -7.72 -3.35
C VAL A 96 -35.41 -6.25 -3.22
N GLU A 97 -34.23 -5.98 -2.65
CA GLU A 97 -33.35 -4.87 -3.05
C GLU A 97 -31.89 -5.34 -2.97
N ASP A 98 -31.48 -6.02 -4.05
CA ASP A 98 -30.10 -5.99 -4.52
C ASP A 98 -29.91 -4.61 -5.17
N THR A 99 -29.23 -3.72 -4.47
CA THR A 99 -28.77 -2.44 -4.99
C THR A 99 -27.27 -2.32 -4.74
N THR A 100 -26.51 -3.10 -5.50
CA THR A 100 -25.19 -2.62 -5.93
C THR A 100 -25.39 -1.51 -6.96
N GLU A 101 -25.90 -0.37 -6.49
CA GLU A 101 -25.87 0.89 -7.24
C GLU A 101 -24.43 1.38 -7.28
N GLN A 102 -23.78 1.03 -8.39
CA GLN A 102 -22.72 1.78 -9.01
C GLN A 102 -23.24 3.20 -9.28
N GLY A 103 -23.11 4.07 -8.28
CA GLY A 103 -23.50 5.48 -8.33
C GLY A 103 -22.28 6.37 -8.42
N ASP A 104 -22.28 7.21 -9.44
CA ASP A 104 -21.31 8.25 -9.78
C ASP A 104 -20.88 9.16 -8.62
N ALA A 105 -19.57 9.45 -8.60
CA ALA A 105 -18.98 10.77 -8.36
C ALA A 105 -19.43 11.57 -7.12
N VAL A 106 -19.07 11.07 -5.95
CA VAL A 106 -18.50 11.88 -4.86
C VAL A 106 -17.32 11.07 -4.34
N GLU A 107 -16.15 11.67 -4.08
CA GLU A 107 -14.99 10.97 -3.48
C GLU A 107 -15.30 10.58 -2.02
N GLU A 108 -16.31 9.73 -1.81
CA GLU A 108 -16.56 9.09 -0.54
C GLU A 108 -15.47 8.04 -0.36
N VAL A 109 -14.46 8.40 0.44
CA VAL A 109 -13.37 7.50 0.83
C VAL A 109 -13.98 6.18 1.29
N SER A 110 -13.75 5.12 0.53
CA SER A 110 -14.38 3.83 0.80
C SER A 110 -13.97 3.33 2.19
N PHE A 111 -14.82 2.55 2.86
CA PHE A 111 -14.49 1.99 4.17
C PHE A 111 -13.18 1.18 4.18
N ASN A 112 -12.86 0.52 3.06
CA ASN A 112 -11.60 -0.20 2.89
C ASN A 112 -10.39 0.75 2.81
N GLU A 113 -10.55 1.89 2.14
CA GLU A 113 -9.52 2.93 2.06
C GLU A 113 -9.30 3.62 3.41
N LEU A 114 -10.37 3.90 4.16
CA LEU A 114 -10.29 4.40 5.53
C LEU A 114 -9.54 3.41 6.44
N ARG A 115 -9.78 2.10 6.29
CA ARG A 115 -9.02 1.08 7.05
C ARG A 115 -7.56 1.01 6.64
N ALA A 116 -7.25 1.16 5.35
CA ALA A 116 -5.88 1.21 4.86
C ALA A 116 -5.12 2.40 5.45
N ARG A 117 -5.73 3.60 5.41
CA ARG A 117 -5.15 4.81 6.04
C ARG A 117 -5.03 4.69 7.55
N ALA A 118 -6.03 4.12 8.24
CA ALA A 118 -5.94 3.90 9.68
C ALA A 118 -4.82 2.92 10.07
N LYS A 119 -4.56 1.91 9.24
CA LYS A 119 -3.44 0.98 9.43
C LYS A 119 -2.09 1.67 9.24
N GLU A 120 -1.97 2.53 8.23
CA GLU A 120 -0.77 3.34 7.97
C GLU A 120 -0.47 4.29 9.13
N LEU A 121 -1.51 4.95 9.65
CA LEU A 121 -1.46 5.83 10.82
C LEU A 121 -1.39 5.08 12.17
N ARG A 122 -1.33 3.75 12.16
CA ARG A 122 -1.28 2.87 13.34
C ARG A 122 -2.37 3.15 14.39
N ILE A 123 -3.58 3.49 13.94
CA ILE A 123 -4.73 3.75 14.81
C ILE A 123 -5.16 2.44 15.48
N GLU A 124 -5.14 2.38 16.80
CA GLU A 124 -5.55 1.18 17.55
C GLU A 124 -7.05 0.93 17.42
N GLY A 125 -7.45 -0.34 17.25
CA GLY A 125 -8.87 -0.71 17.24
C GLY A 125 -9.63 -0.39 15.95
N TYR A 126 -8.97 0.05 14.87
CA TYR A 126 -9.58 0.38 13.57
C TYR A 126 -10.47 -0.73 12.98
N GLY A 127 -10.22 -2.01 13.32
CA GLY A 127 -11.04 -3.14 12.90
C GLY A 127 -12.44 -3.21 13.56
N LYS A 128 -12.63 -2.52 14.70
CA LYS A 128 -13.88 -2.49 15.47
C LYS A 128 -14.66 -1.18 15.29
N MET A 129 -14.07 -0.17 14.65
CA MET A 129 -14.69 1.14 14.45
C MET A 129 -15.70 1.11 13.30
N LYS A 130 -16.80 1.87 13.44
CA LYS A 130 -17.74 2.15 12.35
C LYS A 130 -17.11 3.13 11.35
N MET A 131 -17.68 3.23 10.15
CA MET A 131 -17.17 4.10 9.09
C MET A 131 -16.97 5.55 9.53
N ASP A 132 -17.96 6.13 10.22
CA ASP A 132 -17.89 7.53 10.71
C ASP A 132 -16.75 7.73 11.71
N GLN A 133 -16.62 6.81 12.69
CA GLN A 133 -15.57 6.86 13.71
C GLN A 133 -14.18 6.68 13.11
N LEU A 134 -14.08 5.83 12.09
CA LEU A 134 -12.83 5.56 11.40
C LEU A 134 -12.41 6.77 10.53
N ALA A 135 -13.36 7.40 9.83
CA ALA A 135 -13.12 8.62 9.08
C ALA A 135 -12.64 9.76 9.98
N GLU A 136 -13.29 9.95 11.12
CA GLU A 136 -12.91 10.95 12.12
C GLU A 136 -11.52 10.66 12.71
N ALA A 137 -11.24 9.41 13.09
CA ALA A 137 -9.95 9.02 13.64
C ALA A 137 -8.81 9.19 12.63
N VAL A 138 -9.04 8.84 11.36
CA VAL A 138 -8.07 9.03 10.27
C VAL A 138 -7.80 10.52 10.03
N ALA A 139 -8.85 11.35 9.99
CA ALA A 139 -8.70 12.80 9.81
C ALA A 139 -7.96 13.46 11.00
N ALA A 140 -8.25 13.03 12.23
CA ALA A 140 -7.57 13.54 13.42
C ALA A 140 -6.08 13.14 13.43
N ALA A 141 -5.78 11.89 13.09
CA ALA A 141 -4.41 11.39 13.04
C ALA A 141 -3.60 11.99 11.88
N SER A 142 -4.22 12.27 10.72
CA SER A 142 -3.52 12.92 9.60
C SER A 142 -3.12 14.35 9.93
N VAL A 143 -3.98 15.12 10.63
CA VAL A 143 -3.64 16.48 11.08
C VAL A 143 -2.47 16.49 12.07
N GLN A 144 -2.37 15.48 12.93
CA GLN A 144 -1.25 15.35 13.88
C GLN A 144 0.07 14.93 13.21
N ALA A 145 0.03 14.31 12.04
CA ALA A 145 1.22 13.89 11.31
C ALA A 145 1.85 15.04 10.48
N GLU A 146 1.06 16.07 10.14
CA GLU A 146 1.49 17.23 9.34
C GLU A 146 1.90 18.47 10.18
N GLY A 147 1.66 18.46 11.49
CA GLY A 147 1.99 19.55 12.42
C GLY A 147 3.27 19.31 13.21
#